data_AF-A0A925KZL9-F1
#
_entry.id   AF-A0A925KZL9-F1
#
_cell.length_a   1.000
_cell.length_b   1.000
_cell.length_c   1.000
_cell.angle_alpha   90.00
_cell.angle_beta   90.00
_cell.angle_gamma   90.00
#
_symmetry.space_group_name_H-M   'P 1'
#
loop_
_entity.id
_entity.type
_entity.pdbx_description
1 polymer ?
#
loop_
_entity_poly.entity_id
_entity_poly.type
_entity_poly.pdbx_seq_one_letter_code
_entity_poly.pdbx_strand_id
1 'polypeptide(L)'
;GDVMKLQIKVSADGIIEDAKFKTFGCGSAIASSSLVTEWVKGKTLDEAAAIKNTDIAHELALPPVKIHCSVLAEDAIKAAIADYKKKAGTDVESEAATV
;
A
#
# COMPACT_ATOMS: atom_id res chain seq x y z
N GLY A 1 6.06 14.75 9.26
CA GLY A 1 5.95 13.85 8.11
C GLY A 1 4.97 12.75 8.45
N ASP A 2 4.20 12.30 7.46
CA ASP A 2 3.30 11.16 7.59
C ASP A 2 4.09 9.85 7.45
N VAL A 3 3.81 8.85 8.28
CA VAL A 3 4.48 7.54 8.28
C VAL A 3 3.43 6.47 8.10
N MET A 4 3.61 5.56 7.15
CA MET A 4 2.71 4.44 6.91
C MET A 4 3.48 3.13 6.87
N LYS A 5 2.89 2.10 7.49
CA LYS A 5 3.36 0.73 7.42
C LYS A 5 2.19 -0.16 7.00
N LEU A 6 2.35 -0.85 5.89
CA LEU A 6 1.39 -1.82 5.37
C LEU A 6 1.95 -3.23 5.58
N GLN A 7 1.10 -4.14 6.03
CA GLN A 7 1.41 -5.57 6.11
C GLN A 7 0.29 -6.34 5.41
N ILE A 8 0.69 -7.22 4.51
CA ILE A 8 -0.22 -8.10 3.77
C ILE A 8 0.09 -9.55 4.12
N LYS A 9 -0.96 -10.36 4.23
CA LYS A 9 -0.88 -11.80 4.37
C LYS A 9 -1.32 -12.41 3.06
N VAL A 10 -0.42 -13.14 2.43
CA VAL A 10 -0.66 -13.78 1.12
C VAL A 10 -0.78 -15.28 1.34
N SER A 11 -1.79 -15.90 0.74
CA SER A 11 -1.96 -17.35 0.74
C SER A 11 -1.01 -18.03 -0.24
N ALA A 12 -0.94 -19.36 -0.21
CA ALA A 12 -0.08 -20.14 -1.11
C ALA A 12 -0.44 -19.93 -2.60
N ASP A 13 -1.68 -19.58 -2.88
CA ASP A 13 -2.20 -19.30 -4.23
C ASP A 13 -1.85 -17.89 -4.75
N GLY A 14 -1.11 -17.08 -3.98
CA GLY A 14 -0.74 -15.71 -4.37
C GLY A 14 -1.84 -14.66 -4.18
N ILE A 15 -2.89 -15.00 -3.43
CA ILE A 15 -4.02 -14.13 -3.09
C ILE A 15 -3.81 -13.49 -1.72
N ILE A 16 -4.09 -12.20 -1.59
CA ILE A 16 -4.01 -11.47 -0.32
C ILE A 16 -5.23 -11.83 0.55
N GLU A 17 -5.04 -12.60 1.61
CA GLU A 17 -6.12 -12.98 2.54
C GLU A 17 -6.45 -11.87 3.54
N ASP A 18 -5.43 -11.18 4.03
CA ASP A 18 -5.58 -10.15 5.05
C ASP A 18 -4.59 -9.01 4.80
N ALA A 19 -5.00 -7.79 5.12
CA ALA A 19 -4.20 -6.60 4.98
C ALA A 19 -4.43 -5.67 6.17
N LYS A 20 -3.34 -5.32 6.85
CA LYS A 20 -3.35 -4.43 8.02
C LYS A 20 -2.45 -3.24 7.76
N PHE A 21 -2.90 -2.07 8.17
CA PHE A 21 -2.12 -0.85 8.06
C PHE A 21 -1.90 -0.23 9.45
N LYS A 22 -0.76 0.43 9.60
CA LYS A 22 -0.47 1.32 10.72
C LYS A 22 0.06 2.60 10.13
N THR A 23 -0.73 3.67 10.24
CA THR A 23 -0.34 4.98 9.73
C THR A 23 -0.39 6.02 10.83
N PHE A 24 0.54 6.96 10.76
CA PHE A 24 0.62 8.14 11.60
C PHE A 24 0.66 9.33 10.67
N GLY A 25 -0.40 10.15 10.68
CA GLY A 25 -0.51 11.24 9.73
C GLY A 25 -1.85 11.95 9.80
N CYS A 26 -2.09 12.80 8.80
CA CYS A 26 -3.37 13.50 8.67
C CYS A 26 -4.53 12.53 8.39
N GLY A 27 -5.76 12.94 8.72
CA GLY A 27 -6.96 12.11 8.51
C GLY A 27 -7.12 11.62 7.06
N SER A 28 -6.63 12.39 6.08
CA SER A 28 -6.61 11.98 4.68
C SER A 28 -5.72 10.75 4.45
N ALA A 29 -4.54 10.67 5.08
CA ALA A 29 -3.66 9.51 4.98
C ALA A 29 -4.27 8.26 5.64
N ILE A 30 -4.99 8.43 6.76
CA ILE A 30 -5.75 7.34 7.40
C ILE A 30 -6.84 6.82 6.47
N ALA A 31 -7.61 7.73 5.86
CA ALA A 31 -8.68 7.37 4.93
C ALA A 31 -8.14 6.65 3.68
N SER A 32 -7.07 7.16 3.07
CA SER A 32 -6.39 6.52 1.94
C SER A 32 -5.85 5.13 2.31
N SER A 33 -5.22 4.98 3.48
CA SER A 33 -4.69 3.70 3.95
C SER A 33 -5.80 2.67 4.17
N SER A 34 -6.90 3.08 4.78
CA SER A 34 -8.06 2.22 5.01
C SER A 34 -8.68 1.74 3.70
N LEU A 35 -8.84 2.65 2.73
CA LEU A 35 -9.41 2.32 1.42
C LEU A 35 -8.54 1.29 0.70
N VAL A 36 -7.22 1.52 0.68
CA VAL A 36 -6.26 0.60 0.07
C VAL A 36 -6.32 -0.78 0.70
N THR A 37 -6.39 -0.88 2.03
CA THR A 37 -6.45 -2.20 2.68
C THR A 37 -7.68 -3.01 2.31
N GLU A 38 -8.83 -2.38 2.10
CA GLU A 38 -10.02 -3.09 1.62
C GLU A 38 -9.88 -3.48 0.15
N TRP A 39 -9.24 -2.64 -0.67
CA TRP A 39 -9.05 -2.90 -2.10
C TRP A 39 -8.06 -4.03 -2.39
N VAL A 40 -7.04 -4.21 -1.55
CA VAL A 40 -6.05 -5.28 -1.75
C VAL A 40 -6.52 -6.63 -1.21
N LYS A 41 -7.47 -6.69 -0.28
CA LYS A 41 -8.01 -7.97 0.23
C LYS A 41 -8.73 -8.73 -0.89
N GLY A 42 -8.43 -10.01 -1.01
CA GLY A 42 -9.00 -10.90 -2.02
C GLY A 42 -8.45 -10.73 -3.43
N LYS A 43 -7.51 -9.79 -3.64
CA LYS A 43 -6.83 -9.60 -4.92
C LYS A 43 -5.49 -10.33 -4.97
N THR A 44 -5.02 -10.58 -6.19
CA THR A 44 -3.67 -11.08 -6.43
C THR A 44 -2.62 -9.97 -6.27
N LEU A 45 -1.35 -10.35 -6.12
CA LEU A 45 -0.25 -9.40 -6.01
C LEU A 45 -0.15 -8.47 -7.24
N ASP A 46 -0.39 -8.98 -8.44
CA ASP A 46 -0.32 -8.19 -9.66
C ASP A 46 -1.47 -7.18 -9.77
N GLU A 47 -2.67 -7.58 -9.36
CA GLU A 47 -3.82 -6.66 -9.28
C GLU A 47 -3.63 -5.58 -8.20
N ALA A 48 -3.05 -5.95 -7.06
CA ALA A 48 -2.71 -4.99 -6.02
C ALA A 48 -1.64 -3.99 -6.51
N ALA A 49 -0.66 -4.45 -7.29
CA ALA A 49 0.35 -3.58 -7.91
C ALA A 49 -0.22 -2.68 -9.04
N ALA A 50 -1.35 -3.05 -9.63
CA ALA A 50 -2.02 -2.27 -10.66
C ALA A 50 -2.84 -1.08 -10.11
N ILE A 51 -3.07 -1.02 -8.79
CA ILE A 51 -3.76 0.10 -8.13
C ILE A 51 -2.89 1.36 -8.23
N LYS A 52 -3.45 2.43 -8.78
CA LYS A 52 -2.74 3.71 -8.96
C LYS A 52 -3.19 4.74 -7.94
N ASN A 53 -2.29 5.66 -7.60
CA ASN A 53 -2.63 6.83 -6.78
C ASN A 53 -3.81 7.64 -7.34
N THR A 54 -3.99 7.66 -8.67
CA THR A 54 -5.07 8.41 -9.32
C THR A 54 -6.45 7.85 -8.96
N ASP A 55 -6.56 6.53 -8.83
CA ASP A 55 -7.82 5.86 -8.50
C ASP A 55 -8.19 6.14 -7.04
N ILE A 56 -7.20 6.08 -6.14
CA ILE A 56 -7.36 6.42 -4.73
C ILE A 56 -7.73 7.90 -4.58
N ALA A 57 -7.07 8.80 -5.30
CA ALA A 57 -7.34 10.23 -5.24
C ALA A 57 -8.75 10.58 -5.75
N HIS A 58 -9.20 9.90 -6.80
CA HIS A 58 -10.53 10.07 -7.36
C HIS A 58 -11.62 9.57 -6.41
N GLU A 59 -11.44 8.39 -5.81
CA GLU A 59 -12.39 7.80 -4.87
C GLU A 59 -12.56 8.65 -3.60
N LEU A 60 -11.45 9.19 -3.07
CA LEU A 60 -11.49 10.08 -1.92
C LEU A 60 -11.83 11.54 -2.27
N ALA A 61 -12.12 11.84 -3.55
CA ALA A 61 -12.41 13.18 -4.07
C ALA A 61 -11.40 14.23 -3.57
N LEU A 62 -10.12 13.86 -3.51
CA LEU A 62 -9.09 14.70 -2.91
C LEU A 62 -8.78 15.88 -3.85
N PRO A 63 -8.73 17.11 -3.33
CA PRO A 63 -8.28 18.25 -4.12
C PRO A 63 -6.81 18.03 -4.56
N PRO A 64 -6.38 18.61 -5.69
CA PRO A 64 -5.08 18.32 -6.33
C PRO A 64 -3.87 18.57 -5.43
N VAL A 65 -4.02 19.36 -4.37
CA VAL A 65 -2.97 19.67 -3.39
C VAL A 65 -2.69 18.49 -2.43
N LYS A 66 -3.64 17.54 -2.27
CA LYS A 66 -3.55 16.39 -1.35
C LYS A 66 -3.20 15.05 -2.02
N ILE A 67 -2.78 15.08 -3.28
CA ILE A 67 -2.38 13.88 -4.04
C ILE A 67 -1.20 13.14 -3.37
N HIS A 68 -0.37 13.83 -2.59
CA HIS A 68 0.75 13.23 -1.84
C HIS A 68 0.31 12.09 -0.89
N CYS A 69 -0.90 12.15 -0.31
CA CYS A 69 -1.42 11.06 0.53
C CYS A 69 -1.72 9.78 -0.28
N SER A 70 -2.01 9.93 -1.57
CA SER A 70 -2.33 8.81 -2.47
C SER A 70 -1.05 8.16 -3.02
N VAL A 71 0.00 8.96 -3.25
CA VAL A 71 1.34 8.47 -3.62
C VAL A 71 1.92 7.61 -2.51
N LEU A 72 1.82 8.06 -1.26
CA LEU A 72 2.31 7.34 -0.09
C LEU A 72 1.63 5.97 0.08
N ALA A 73 0.33 5.89 -0.24
CA ALA A 73 -0.41 4.62 -0.20
C ALA A 73 0.00 3.68 -1.34
N GLU A 74 0.21 4.19 -2.56
CA GLU A 74 0.70 3.40 -3.71
C GLU A 74 2.10 2.84 -3.44
N ASP A 75 3.02 3.67 -2.95
CA ASP A 75 4.38 3.26 -2.63
C ASP A 75 4.40 2.20 -1.52
N ALA A 76 3.52 2.30 -0.52
CA ALA A 76 3.38 1.31 0.53
C ALA A 76 2.92 -0.06 0.00
N ILE A 77 2.00 -0.10 -0.97
CA ILE A 77 1.57 -1.35 -1.62
C ILE A 77 2.73 -1.99 -2.37
N LYS A 78 3.42 -1.21 -3.22
CA LYS A 78 4.56 -1.70 -3.99
C LYS A 78 5.68 -2.21 -3.09
N ALA A 79 5.97 -1.48 -2.01
CA ALA A 79 6.96 -1.90 -1.02
C ALA A 79 6.56 -3.21 -0.33
N ALA A 80 5.29 -3.37 0.06
CA ALA A 80 4.81 -4.60 0.70
C ALA A 80 4.87 -5.82 -0.24
N ILE A 81 4.51 -5.64 -1.52
CA ILE A 81 4.61 -6.71 -2.53
C ILE A 81 6.07 -7.05 -2.81
N ALA A 82 6.94 -6.03 -2.90
CA ALA A 82 8.37 -6.24 -3.09
C ALA A 82 8.99 -6.99 -1.90
N ASP A 83 8.65 -6.63 -0.65
CA ASP A 83 9.12 -7.35 0.55
C ASP A 83 8.64 -8.80 0.55
N TYR A 84 7.39 -9.06 0.15
CA TYR A 84 6.86 -10.41 0.03
C TYR A 84 7.62 -11.23 -1.02
N LYS A 85 7.84 -10.67 -2.23
CA LYS A 85 8.63 -11.31 -3.29
C LYS A 85 10.08 -11.58 -2.85
N LYS A 86 10.69 -10.66 -2.10
CA LYS A 86 12.03 -10.83 -1.52
C LYS A 86 12.07 -12.01 -0.55
N LYS A 87 11.15 -12.04 0.42
CA LYS A 87 11.06 -13.13 1.42
C LYS A 87 10.68 -14.48 0.83
N ALA A 88 9.97 -14.52 -0.29
CA ALA A 88 9.59 -15.75 -0.98
C ALA A 88 10.75 -16.42 -1.73
N GLY A 89 11.95 -15.81 -1.81
CA GLY A 89 13.15 -16.45 -2.37
C GLY A 89 13.82 -15.69 -3.50
N THR A 90 13.89 -14.35 -3.45
CA THR A 90 14.77 -13.59 -4.34
C THR A 90 15.29 -12.34 -3.62
N ASP A 91 16.42 -12.49 -2.93
CA ASP A 91 17.19 -11.40 -2.33
C ASP A 91 17.45 -10.27 -3.32
N VAL A 92 16.77 -9.14 -3.13
CA VAL A 92 17.37 -7.81 -3.39
C VAL A 92 16.81 -6.86 -2.35
N GLU A 93 17.62 -6.51 -1.36
CA GLU A 93 17.46 -5.43 -0.36
C GLU A 93 16.60 -4.23 -0.80
N SER A 94 15.80 -3.66 0.11
CA SER A 94 15.45 -2.22 0.07
C SER A 94 14.97 -1.81 1.45
N GLU A 95 15.97 -1.48 2.25
CA GLU A 95 15.97 -0.36 3.18
C GLU A 95 14.99 0.76 2.73
N ALA A 96 14.12 1.19 3.64
CA ALA A 96 13.49 2.49 3.62
C ALA A 96 13.33 2.95 5.07
N ALA A 97 14.46 3.03 5.76
CA ALA A 97 14.68 4.05 6.76
C ALA A 97 15.22 5.26 6.00
N THR A 98 14.51 6.40 5.98
CA THR A 98 15.13 7.66 5.58
C THR A 98 14.50 8.82 6.33
N VAL A 99 15.33 9.38 7.22
CA VAL A 99 15.28 10.64 7.99
C VAL A 99 14.36 10.70 9.21
#